data_AF-A0A4Y7U5B7-F1
#
_entry.id   AF-A0A4Y7U5B7-F1
#
_cell.length_a   1.000
_cell.length_b   1.000
_cell.length_c   1.000
_cell.angle_alpha   90.00
_cell.angle_beta   90.00
_cell.angle_gamma   90.00
#
_symmetry.space_group_name_H-M   'P 1'
#
loop_
_entity.id
_entity.type
_entity.pdbx_description
1 polymer ?
#
loop_
_entity_poly.entity_id
_entity_poly.type
_entity_poly.pdbx_seq_one_letter_code
_entity_poly.pdbx_strand_id
1 'polypeptide(L)'
;GAALSTSSTPQTNVSCNGGANGTATVNVTGGKTAYTYSWSPSGGTGATATGLVMGNYTVTITDAEATQITRSFTITQPPAISLATGASTNVSCFGGSNGTATVIPAGGTGTGTYTYSWSPS
;
A
#
# COMPACT_ATOMS: atom_id res chain seq x y z
N GLY A 1 -8.32 -37.35 7.58
CA GLY A 1 -8.16 -36.65 6.29
C GLY A 1 -6.78 -36.04 6.20
N ALA A 2 -6.42 -35.45 5.06
CA ALA A 2 -5.21 -34.63 4.96
C ALA A 2 -5.34 -33.38 5.85
N ALA A 3 -4.27 -32.96 6.51
CA ALA A 3 -4.29 -31.76 7.36
C ALA A 3 -4.56 -30.50 6.52
N LEU A 4 -5.28 -29.53 7.10
CA LEU A 4 -5.50 -28.23 6.50
C LEU A 4 -4.16 -27.47 6.39
N SER A 5 -3.82 -26.98 5.20
CA SER A 5 -2.56 -26.28 4.94
C SER A 5 -2.73 -25.24 3.83
N THR A 6 -1.75 -24.34 3.67
CA THR A 6 -1.71 -23.36 2.58
C THR A 6 -0.53 -23.63 1.66
N SER A 7 -0.72 -23.55 0.35
CA SER A 7 0.33 -23.79 -0.63
C SER A 7 0.99 -22.49 -1.12
N SER A 8 0.20 -21.52 -1.58
CA SER A 8 0.68 -20.22 -2.05
C SER A 8 -0.12 -19.08 -1.41
N THR A 9 0.56 -17.98 -1.13
CA THR A 9 -0.02 -16.80 -0.48
C THR A 9 0.44 -15.51 -1.16
N PRO A 10 0.12 -15.30 -2.46
CA PRO A 10 0.59 -14.12 -3.17
C PRO A 10 -0.06 -12.84 -2.62
N GLN A 11 0.72 -11.76 -2.58
CA GLN A 11 0.27 -10.43 -2.15
C GLN A 11 0.83 -9.34 -3.06
N THR A 12 0.10 -8.23 -3.16
CA THR A 12 0.51 -7.01 -3.88
C THR A 12 0.42 -5.82 -2.94
N ASN A 13 1.49 -5.04 -2.87
CA ASN A 13 1.56 -3.80 -2.10
C ASN A 13 0.79 -2.67 -2.78
N VAL A 14 0.45 -1.64 -2.00
CA VAL A 14 -0.16 -0.43 -2.54
C VAL A 14 0.85 0.30 -3.42
N SER A 15 0.44 0.78 -4.59
CA SER A 15 1.35 1.38 -5.58
C SER A 15 1.61 2.88 -5.35
N CYS A 16 0.73 3.57 -4.63
CA CYS A 16 0.83 4.99 -4.32
C CYS A 16 0.57 5.25 -2.84
N ASN A 17 1.17 6.31 -2.30
CA ASN A 17 0.89 6.70 -0.92
C ASN A 17 -0.61 7.01 -0.75
N GLY A 18 -1.28 6.35 0.20
CA GLY A 18 -2.72 6.52 0.46
C GLY A 18 -3.64 5.74 -0.50
N GLY A 19 -3.09 4.92 -1.39
CA GLY A 19 -3.88 4.04 -2.25
C GLY A 19 -4.51 2.88 -1.48
N ALA A 20 -5.56 2.30 -2.06
CA ALA A 20 -6.24 1.10 -1.57
C ALA A 20 -6.20 -0.04 -2.61
N ASN A 21 -5.12 -0.14 -3.39
CA ASN A 21 -5.00 -1.12 -4.47
C ASN A 21 -4.21 -2.39 -4.08
N GLY A 22 -3.93 -2.58 -2.80
CA GLY A 22 -3.30 -3.79 -2.30
C GLY A 22 -4.20 -5.02 -2.42
N THR A 23 -3.59 -6.19 -2.57
CA THR A 23 -4.29 -7.47 -2.66
C THR A 23 -3.56 -8.55 -1.87
N ALA A 24 -4.30 -9.52 -1.33
CA ALA A 24 -3.75 -10.70 -0.68
C ALA A 24 -4.61 -11.92 -1.03
N THR A 25 -3.99 -13.04 -1.39
CA THR A 25 -4.70 -14.29 -1.71
C THR A 25 -4.14 -15.44 -0.89
N VAL A 26 -5.00 -16.38 -0.52
CA VAL A 26 -4.60 -17.65 0.10
C VAL A 26 -5.10 -18.83 -0.72
N ASN A 27 -4.19 -19.71 -1.11
CA ASN A 27 -4.50 -21.02 -1.66
C ASN A 27 -4.41 -22.07 -0.56
N VAL A 28 -5.53 -22.76 -0.33
CA VAL A 28 -5.69 -23.79 0.69
C VAL A 28 -5.57 -25.17 0.05
N THR A 29 -4.90 -26.09 0.72
CA THR A 29 -4.70 -27.48 0.28
C THR A 29 -4.87 -28.44 1.46
N GLY A 30 -5.45 -29.61 1.24
CA GLY A 30 -5.82 -30.54 2.31
C GLY A 30 -7.07 -30.09 3.07
N GLY A 31 -7.39 -30.70 4.21
CA GLY A 31 -8.62 -30.45 4.96
C GLY A 31 -9.88 -31.01 4.30
N LYS A 32 -11.04 -30.72 4.90
CA LYS A 32 -12.35 -31.08 4.35
C LYS A 32 -12.98 -29.91 3.61
N THR A 33 -13.48 -30.17 2.40
CA THR A 33 -14.08 -29.17 1.52
C THR A 33 -15.28 -28.47 2.17
N ALA A 34 -15.50 -27.22 1.76
CA ALA A 34 -16.20 -26.13 2.46
C ALA A 34 -15.28 -25.38 3.43
N TYR A 35 -14.48 -24.48 2.86
CA TYR A 35 -13.65 -23.55 3.63
C TYR A 35 -14.38 -22.23 3.85
N THR A 36 -14.28 -21.71 5.06
CA THR A 36 -14.70 -20.34 5.40
C THR A 36 -13.47 -19.48 5.63
N TYR A 37 -13.49 -18.26 5.11
CA TYR A 37 -12.40 -17.29 5.24
C TYR A 37 -12.91 -16.11 6.06
N SER A 38 -12.11 -15.68 7.03
CA SER A 38 -12.38 -14.50 7.84
C SER A 38 -11.16 -13.61 7.84
N TRP A 39 -11.25 -12.46 7.16
CA TRP A 39 -10.19 -11.47 7.10
C TRP A 39 -10.38 -10.38 8.15
N SER A 40 -9.28 -10.00 8.81
CA SER A 40 -9.21 -8.91 9.77
C SER A 40 -8.01 -8.00 9.45
N PRO A 41 -8.10 -6.67 9.59
CA PRO A 41 -9.29 -5.89 9.98
C PRO A 41 -10.35 -5.75 8.87
N SER A 42 -9.98 -6.03 7.63
CA SER A 42 -10.88 -6.02 6.46
C SER A 42 -10.36 -6.99 5.39
N GLY A 43 -11.17 -7.31 4.38
CA GLY A 43 -10.78 -8.24 3.30
C GLY A 43 -11.88 -9.23 2.90
N GLY A 44 -13.00 -9.22 3.63
CA GLY A 44 -14.20 -10.00 3.29
C GLY A 44 -14.12 -11.47 3.73
N THR A 45 -14.82 -12.33 2.99
CA THR A 45 -14.95 -13.77 3.29
C THR A 45 -14.50 -14.68 2.13
N GLY A 46 -13.82 -14.12 1.14
CA GLY A 46 -13.27 -14.85 0.00
C GLY A 46 -11.82 -15.30 0.24
N ALA A 47 -11.31 -16.16 -0.65
CA ALA A 47 -9.91 -16.56 -0.65
C ALA A 47 -8.95 -15.42 -1.03
N THR A 48 -9.46 -14.40 -1.73
CA THR A 48 -8.73 -13.19 -2.12
C THR A 48 -9.36 -11.97 -1.48
N ALA A 49 -8.55 -11.21 -0.76
CA ALA A 49 -8.85 -9.88 -0.29
C ALA A 49 -8.29 -8.84 -1.27
N THR A 50 -9.13 -7.91 -1.69
CA THR A 50 -8.78 -6.77 -2.56
C THR A 50 -9.14 -5.46 -1.88
N GLY A 51 -8.65 -4.34 -2.41
CA GLY A 51 -8.98 -3.04 -1.82
C GLY A 51 -8.17 -2.73 -0.55
N LEU A 52 -7.02 -3.38 -0.34
CA LEU A 52 -6.25 -3.27 0.89
C LEU A 52 -5.38 -1.99 0.89
N VAL A 53 -5.33 -1.32 2.03
CA VAL A 53 -4.45 -0.17 2.29
C VAL A 53 -3.18 -0.63 3.01
N MET A 54 -2.22 0.27 3.26
CA MET A 54 -1.08 -0.09 4.11
C MET A 54 -1.56 -0.60 5.48
N GLY A 55 -1.03 -1.73 5.92
CA GLY A 55 -1.44 -2.33 7.18
C GLY A 55 -1.14 -3.82 7.27
N ASN A 56 -1.44 -4.37 8.44
CA ASN A 56 -1.32 -5.79 8.71
C ASN A 56 -2.71 -6.43 8.60
N TYR A 57 -2.78 -7.50 7.82
CA TYR A 57 -4.00 -8.27 7.61
C TYR A 57 -3.77 -9.71 8.07
N THR A 58 -4.82 -10.31 8.62
CA THR A 58 -4.80 -11.69 9.07
C THR A 58 -6.04 -12.38 8.56
N VAL A 59 -5.86 -13.55 7.97
CA VAL A 59 -6.94 -14.41 7.51
C VAL A 59 -6.94 -15.71 8.29
N THR A 60 -8.08 -16.03 8.86
CA THR A 60 -8.36 -17.33 9.47
C THR A 60 -9.19 -18.13 8.47
N ILE A 61 -8.67 -19.28 8.06
CA ILE A 61 -9.37 -20.25 7.23
C ILE A 61 -9.84 -21.39 8.13
N THR A 62 -11.13 -21.69 8.10
CA THR A 62 -11.72 -22.83 8.81
C THR A 62 -12.27 -23.83 7.81
N ASP A 63 -11.93 -25.11 7.95
CA ASP A 63 -12.51 -26.18 7.13
C ASP A 63 -13.80 -26.76 7.74
N ALA A 64 -14.44 -27.71 7.04
CA ALA A 64 -15.68 -28.33 7.50
C ALA A 64 -15.53 -29.24 8.74
N GLU A 65 -14.30 -29.56 9.15
CA GLU A 65 -14.01 -30.29 10.39
C GLU A 65 -13.64 -29.34 11.55
N ALA A 66 -13.88 -28.03 11.37
CA ALA A 66 -13.55 -26.96 12.30
C ALA A 66 -12.04 -26.81 12.59
N THR A 67 -11.19 -27.32 11.69
CA THR A 67 -9.74 -27.07 11.75
C THR A 67 -9.47 -25.66 11.26
N GLN A 68 -8.67 -24.91 12.01
CA GLN A 68 -8.31 -23.54 11.66
C GLN A 68 -6.83 -23.41 11.31
N ILE A 69 -6.55 -22.60 10.30
CA ILE A 69 -5.22 -22.10 9.98
C ILE A 69 -5.28 -20.60 9.86
N THR A 70 -4.20 -19.93 10.26
CA THR A 70 -4.11 -18.48 10.21
C THR A 70 -2.92 -18.06 9.37
N ARG A 71 -3.11 -17.05 8.52
CA ARG A 71 -2.04 -16.43 7.73
C ARG A 71 -2.05 -14.92 7.90
N SER A 72 -0.85 -14.35 7.97
CA SER A 72 -0.64 -12.92 8.12
C SER A 72 -0.02 -12.33 6.87
N PHE A 73 -0.46 -11.13 6.51
CA PHE A 73 -0.02 -10.36 5.36
C PHE A 73 0.32 -8.95 5.83
N THR A 74 1.38 -8.37 5.25
CA THR A 74 1.77 -6.99 5.53
C THR A 74 1.79 -6.24 4.22
N ILE A 75 0.78 -5.39 4.05
CA ILE A 75 0.65 -4.52 2.89
C ILE A 75 1.43 -3.23 3.18
N THR A 76 2.39 -2.92 2.32
CA THR A 76 3.20 -1.70 2.41
C THR A 76 2.78 -0.70 1.33
N GLN A 77 3.20 0.56 1.48
CA GLN A 77 3.01 1.61 0.49
C GLN A 77 4.26 2.49 0.37
N PRO A 78 4.43 3.21 -0.76
CA PRO A 78 5.48 4.21 -0.92
C PRO A 78 5.40 5.33 0.14
N PRO A 79 6.55 5.90 0.53
CA PRO A 79 6.57 7.12 1.33
C PRO A 79 5.87 8.26 0.59
N ALA A 80 5.17 9.12 1.34
CA ALA A 80 4.52 10.30 0.81
C ALA A 80 5.56 11.22 0.17
N ILE A 81 5.18 11.88 -0.92
CA ILE A 81 5.99 12.99 -1.46
C ILE A 81 5.80 14.16 -0.52
N SER A 82 6.91 14.64 0.06
CA SER A 82 6.95 15.87 0.83
C SER A 82 7.74 16.91 0.05
N LEU A 83 7.12 18.06 -0.22
CA LEU A 83 7.83 19.23 -0.71
C LEU A 83 8.36 19.98 0.50
N ALA A 84 9.65 19.89 0.75
CA ALA A 84 10.27 20.85 1.66
C ALA A 84 10.37 22.18 0.91
N THR A 85 9.66 23.20 1.38
CA THR A 85 9.92 24.59 0.97
C THR A 85 11.31 24.96 1.45
N GLY A 86 12.30 24.90 0.54
CA GLY A 86 13.59 25.53 0.76
C GLY A 86 13.36 27.04 0.82
N ALA A 87 14.05 27.70 1.75
CA ALA A 87 13.89 29.10 2.10
C ALA A 87 13.52 30.00 0.89
N SER A 88 12.39 30.69 0.99
CA SER A 88 12.05 31.78 0.08
C SER A 88 12.80 33.03 0.52
N THR A 89 13.72 33.53 -0.29
CA THR A 89 14.27 34.88 -0.09
C THR A 89 13.25 35.87 -0.66
N ASN A 90 12.59 36.65 0.20
CA ASN A 90 11.65 37.67 -0.25
C ASN A 90 12.42 38.72 -1.09
N VAL A 91 11.81 39.18 -2.20
CA VAL A 91 12.45 40.17 -3.06
C VAL A 91 12.57 41.48 -2.29
N SER A 92 13.79 42.02 -2.17
CA SER A 92 14.04 43.13 -1.23
C SER A 92 13.35 44.45 -1.58
N CYS A 93 12.66 44.58 -2.73
CA CYS A 93 11.96 45.79 -3.17
C CYS A 93 10.92 45.52 -4.28
N PHE A 94 9.88 46.36 -4.39
CA PHE A 94 8.93 46.39 -5.52
C PHE A 94 9.69 46.59 -6.85
N GLY A 95 9.69 45.57 -7.73
CA GLY A 95 10.34 45.61 -9.05
C GLY A 95 11.70 44.90 -9.19
N GLY A 96 12.17 44.17 -8.17
CA GLY A 96 13.38 43.34 -8.28
C GLY A 96 13.12 41.94 -8.89
N SER A 97 14.11 41.37 -9.57
CA SER A 97 14.03 40.05 -10.23
C SER A 97 14.78 38.94 -9.46
N ASN A 98 15.06 39.14 -8.17
CA ASN A 98 16.02 38.31 -7.41
C ASN A 98 15.34 37.33 -6.45
N GLY A 99 14.01 37.17 -6.51
CA GLY A 99 13.31 36.18 -5.71
C GLY A 99 13.65 34.77 -6.20
N THR A 100 14.28 33.97 -5.35
CA THR A 100 14.48 32.54 -5.60
C THR A 100 13.50 31.75 -4.73
N ALA A 101 12.79 30.81 -5.35
CA ALA A 101 12.02 29.79 -4.66
C ALA A 101 12.72 28.46 -4.94
N THR A 102 13.34 27.88 -3.90
CA THR A 102 13.97 26.57 -4.00
C THR A 102 13.01 25.54 -3.43
N VAL A 103 12.48 24.66 -4.26
CA VAL A 103 11.70 23.50 -3.82
C VAL A 103 12.60 22.27 -3.84
N ILE A 104 12.70 21.56 -2.72
CA ILE A 104 13.43 20.29 -2.64
C ILE A 104 12.40 19.19 -2.41
N PRO A 105 11.96 18.47 -3.46
CA PRO A 105 11.09 17.31 -3.29
C PRO A 105 11.86 16.15 -2.66
N ALA A 106 11.27 15.53 -1.64
CA ALA A 106 11.75 14.28 -1.05
C ALA A 106 10.60 13.26 -0.98
N GLY A 107 10.90 11.99 -1.25
CA GLY A 107 9.90 10.90 -1.29
C GLY A 107 9.40 10.53 -2.69
N GLY A 108 8.43 9.60 -2.77
CA GLY A 108 7.90 9.04 -4.03
C GLY A 108 8.68 7.85 -4.59
N THR A 109 8.00 6.93 -5.29
CA THR A 109 8.57 5.77 -6.00
C THR A 109 8.80 5.99 -7.49
N GLY A 110 8.48 7.17 -8.00
CA GLY A 110 8.70 7.52 -9.40
C GLY A 110 10.12 8.03 -9.60
N THR A 111 10.94 7.27 -10.34
CA THR A 111 12.11 7.78 -11.09
C THR A 111 11.69 8.69 -12.27
N GLY A 112 10.54 9.37 -12.14
CA GLY A 112 10.05 10.33 -13.10
C GLY A 112 10.71 11.67 -12.82
N THR A 113 11.44 12.17 -13.80
CA THR A 113 12.02 13.51 -13.83
C THR A 113 11.01 14.52 -13.32
N TYR A 114 11.27 15.12 -12.16
CA TYR A 114 10.47 16.24 -11.66
C TYR A 114 10.52 17.35 -12.72
N THR A 115 9.41 17.54 -13.44
CA THR A 115 9.32 18.56 -14.47
C THR A 115 8.88 19.84 -13.79
N TYR A 116 9.83 20.73 -13.52
CA TYR A 116 9.54 22.07 -13.01
C TYR A 116 9.14 22.97 -14.17
N SER A 117 7.85 23.33 -14.27
CA SER A 117 7.41 24.39 -15.18
C SER A 117 7.45 25.73 -14.44
N TRP A 118 8.48 26.53 -14.71
CA TRP A 118 8.49 27.93 -14.30
C TRP A 118 7.86 28.77 -15.42
N SER A 119 6.71 29.41 -15.16
CA SER A 119 6.15 30.44 -16.03
C SER A 119 6.62 31.82 -15.55
N PRO A 120 7.49 32.53 -16.27
CA PRO A 120 7.67 33.95 -16.00
C PRO A 120 6.40 34.69 -16.41
N SER A 121 5.91 35.56 -15.52
CA SER A 121 4.93 36.61 -15.84
C SER A 121 5.62 37.74 -16.60
#